data_AF-A0A850R4K6-F1
#
_entry.id   AF-A0A850R4K6-F1
#
_cell.length_a   1.000
_cell.length_b   1.000
_cell.length_c   1.000
_cell.angle_alpha   90.00
_cell.angle_beta   90.00
_cell.angle_gamma   90.00
#
_symmetry.space_group_name_H-M   'P 1'
#
loop_
_entity.id
_entity.type
_entity.pdbx_description
1 polymer ?
#
loop_
_entity_poly.entity_id
_entity_poly.type
_entity_poly.pdbx_seq_one_letter_code
_entity_poly.pdbx_strand_id
1 'polypeptide(L)'
;MDWLTFLSNTIGQVLSWPVAIVIVGLMFRRPISERLKDVRRIKTKHFEADFGSHLEKAEGELNKAVAKLPSQKPLPALENPPPPKTRKEMIDELTELMPNAAIMESWRNIERTLDFYFQSRGIEKPRSGQTILGHLDYDPNFPPQLVSAYQELRLLRNRAAHASENVTAEQAKSFAALADRLALALIQAAEMSSGS
;
A
#
# COMPACT_ATOMS: atom_id res chain seq x y z
N MET A 1 0.17 -55.87 -43.68
CA MET A 1 -0.85 -55.68 -42.63
C MET A 1 -0.05 -55.28 -41.39
N ASP A 2 0.07 -54.01 -41.02
CA ASP A 2 -0.78 -53.42 -39.98
C ASP A 2 -0.56 -51.89 -39.84
N TRP A 3 -0.45 -51.16 -40.96
CA TRP A 3 -0.42 -49.68 -40.90
C TRP A 3 -1.81 -49.08 -40.71
N LEU A 4 -2.82 -49.69 -41.34
CA LEU A 4 -4.24 -49.29 -41.22
C LEU A 4 -4.81 -49.59 -39.82
N THR A 5 -4.36 -50.68 -39.19
CA THR A 5 -4.70 -51.03 -37.79
C THR A 5 -3.99 -50.13 -36.79
N PHE A 6 -2.75 -49.70 -37.04
CA PHE A 6 -2.06 -48.68 -36.23
C PHE A 6 -2.78 -47.33 -36.28
N LEU A 7 -3.17 -46.88 -37.48
CA LEU A 7 -3.94 -45.63 -37.64
C LEU A 7 -5.33 -45.73 -37.02
N SER A 8 -6.02 -46.87 -37.19
CA SER A 8 -7.34 -47.10 -36.60
C SER A 8 -7.31 -47.07 -35.07
N ASN A 9 -6.31 -47.70 -34.43
CA ASN A 9 -6.21 -47.72 -32.97
C ASN A 9 -5.73 -46.39 -32.38
N THR A 10 -4.82 -45.68 -33.05
CA THR A 10 -4.31 -44.39 -32.54
C THR A 10 -5.29 -43.23 -32.77
N ILE A 11 -5.96 -43.18 -33.93
CA ILE A 11 -6.94 -42.13 -34.24
C ILE A 11 -8.22 -42.30 -33.41
N GLY A 12 -8.68 -43.54 -33.18
CA GLY A 12 -9.93 -43.79 -32.44
C GLY A 12 -9.84 -43.58 -30.92
N GLN A 13 -8.68 -43.84 -30.32
CA GLN A 13 -8.54 -43.91 -28.85
C GLN A 13 -7.71 -42.78 -28.24
N VAL A 14 -6.72 -42.26 -28.97
CA VAL A 14 -5.78 -41.24 -28.45
C VAL A 14 -6.15 -39.82 -28.90
N LEU A 15 -6.83 -39.67 -30.04
CA LEU A 15 -7.17 -38.34 -30.57
C LEU A 15 -8.52 -37.80 -30.08
N SER A 16 -9.40 -38.69 -29.60
CA SER A 16 -10.75 -38.34 -29.17
C SER A 16 -10.77 -37.48 -27.90
N TRP A 17 -9.90 -37.76 -26.91
CA TRP A 17 -9.89 -37.06 -25.62
C TRP A 17 -9.14 -35.71 -25.64
N PRO A 18 -8.02 -35.50 -26.36
CA PRO A 18 -7.38 -34.18 -26.45
C PRO A 18 -8.20 -33.22 -27.29
N VAL A 19 -8.81 -33.70 -28.39
CA VAL A 19 -9.75 -32.91 -29.19
C VAL A 19 -10.99 -32.56 -28.37
N ALA A 20 -11.53 -33.49 -27.58
CA ALA A 20 -12.60 -33.20 -26.65
C ALA A 20 -12.20 -32.13 -25.60
N ILE A 21 -11.01 -32.21 -25.00
CA ILE A 21 -10.51 -31.19 -24.05
C ILE A 21 -10.38 -29.83 -24.73
N VAL A 22 -9.87 -29.77 -25.97
CA VAL A 22 -9.74 -28.51 -26.72
C VAL A 22 -11.12 -27.94 -27.07
N ILE A 23 -12.07 -28.77 -27.53
CA ILE A 23 -13.45 -28.34 -27.83
C ILE A 23 -14.14 -27.86 -26.56
N VAL A 24 -14.04 -28.60 -25.45
CA VAL A 24 -14.56 -28.19 -24.14
C VAL A 24 -13.90 -26.89 -23.70
N GLY A 25 -12.57 -26.79 -23.76
CA GLY A 25 -11.84 -25.56 -23.45
C GLY A 25 -12.30 -24.36 -24.29
N LEU A 26 -12.53 -24.55 -25.59
CA LEU A 26 -13.03 -23.50 -26.50
C LEU A 26 -14.50 -23.14 -26.27
N MET A 27 -15.34 -24.10 -25.89
CA MET A 27 -16.74 -23.88 -25.57
C MET A 27 -16.90 -23.17 -24.22
N PHE A 28 -16.06 -23.52 -23.23
CA PHE A 28 -16.11 -22.96 -21.88
C PHE A 28 -15.23 -21.71 -21.69
N ARG A 29 -14.31 -21.36 -22.60
CA ARG A 29 -13.47 -20.15 -22.46
C ARG A 29 -14.28 -18.86 -22.30
N ARG A 30 -15.41 -18.75 -23.01
CA ARG A 30 -16.29 -17.57 -22.96
C ARG A 30 -17.00 -17.47 -21.61
N PRO A 31 -17.77 -18.49 -21.16
CA PRO A 31 -18.45 -18.42 -19.86
C PRO A 31 -17.47 -18.33 -18.68
N ILE A 32 -16.30 -18.99 -18.74
CA ILE A 32 -15.28 -18.86 -17.68
C ILE A 32 -14.72 -17.43 -17.63
N SER A 33 -14.39 -16.83 -18.78
CA SER A 33 -13.87 -15.46 -18.86
C SER A 33 -14.90 -14.43 -18.38
N GLU A 34 -16.18 -14.61 -18.73
CA GLU A 34 -17.26 -13.74 -18.27
C GLU A 34 -17.45 -13.80 -16.75
N ARG A 35 -17.51 -15.00 -16.16
CA ARG A 35 -17.65 -15.15 -14.70
C ARG A 35 -16.41 -14.69 -13.93
N LEU A 36 -15.22 -14.85 -14.51
CA LEU A 36 -13.98 -14.38 -13.90
C LEU A 36 -13.94 -12.84 -13.77
N LYS A 37 -14.57 -12.12 -14.71
CA LYS A 37 -14.71 -10.65 -14.61
C LYS A 37 -15.56 -10.24 -13.42
N ASP A 38 -16.63 -10.98 -13.11
CA ASP A 38 -17.49 -10.68 -11.96
C ASP A 38 -16.76 -10.89 -10.63
N VAL A 39 -16.03 -12.00 -10.49
CA VAL A 39 -15.20 -12.27 -9.32
C VAL A 39 -14.13 -11.18 -9.15
N ARG A 40 -13.48 -10.77 -10.25
CA ARG A 40 -12.50 -9.68 -10.22
C ARG A 40 -13.13 -8.36 -9.78
N ARG A 41 -14.30 -8.00 -10.30
CA ARG A 41 -15.05 -6.78 -9.92
C ARG A 41 -15.44 -6.77 -8.45
N ILE A 42 -15.93 -7.89 -7.92
CA ILE A 42 -16.27 -8.02 -6.49
C ILE A 42 -15.01 -7.85 -5.63
N LYS A 43 -13.91 -8.53 -5.99
CA LYS A 43 -12.64 -8.40 -5.28
C LYS A 43 -12.13 -6.96 -5.27
N THR A 44 -12.23 -6.25 -6.40
CA THR A 44 -11.83 -4.84 -6.50
C THR A 44 -12.69 -3.93 -5.62
N LYS A 45 -14.02 -4.10 -5.63
CA LYS A 45 -14.91 -3.29 -4.77
C LYS A 45 -14.68 -3.54 -3.28
N HIS A 46 -14.48 -4.80 -2.89
CA HIS A 46 -14.20 -5.15 -1.50
C HIS A 46 -12.87 -4.53 -1.05
N PHE A 47 -11.85 -4.60 -1.91
CA PHE A 47 -10.58 -3.95 -1.67
C PHE A 47 -10.71 -2.43 -1.52
N GLU A 48 -11.42 -1.76 -2.43
CA GLU A 48 -11.64 -0.31 -2.35
C GLU A 48 -12.32 0.08 -1.03
N ALA A 49 -13.34 -0.66 -0.60
CA ALA A 49 -14.03 -0.42 0.67
C ALA A 49 -13.12 -0.65 1.89
N ASP A 50 -12.37 -1.75 1.90
CA ASP A 50 -11.44 -2.07 2.99
C ASP A 50 -10.32 -1.02 3.06
N PHE A 51 -9.74 -0.62 1.92
CA PHE A 51 -8.72 0.42 1.86
C PHE A 51 -9.25 1.74 2.42
N GLY A 52 -10.48 2.12 2.05
CA GLY A 52 -11.18 3.28 2.62
C GLY A 52 -11.35 3.19 4.13
N SER A 53 -11.77 2.04 4.67
CA SER A 53 -11.92 1.84 6.12
C SER A 53 -10.59 1.97 6.86
N HIS A 54 -9.50 1.46 6.30
CA HIS A 54 -8.17 1.56 6.88
C HIS A 54 -7.64 3.01 6.84
N LEU A 55 -7.94 3.79 5.79
CA LEU A 55 -7.65 5.22 5.74
C LEU A 55 -8.43 5.99 6.81
N GLU A 56 -9.72 5.72 6.95
CA GLU A 56 -10.58 6.35 7.95
C GLU A 56 -10.09 6.08 9.38
N LYS A 57 -9.65 4.84 9.65
CA LYS A 57 -9.00 4.49 10.93
C LYS A 57 -7.72 5.29 11.15
N ALA A 58 -6.82 5.32 10.17
CA ALA A 58 -5.57 6.07 10.29
C ALA A 58 -5.82 7.57 10.53
N GLU A 59 -6.79 8.15 9.82
CA GLU A 59 -7.23 9.52 10.00
C GLU A 59 -7.82 9.76 11.39
N GLY A 60 -8.72 8.89 11.85
CA GLY A 60 -9.32 8.96 13.17
C GLY A 60 -8.29 8.92 14.29
N GLU A 61 -7.29 8.04 14.18
CA GLU A 61 -6.21 7.93 15.16
C GLU A 61 -5.28 9.16 15.12
N LEU A 62 -4.92 9.66 13.94
CA LEU A 62 -4.14 10.90 13.80
C LEU A 62 -4.88 12.11 14.37
N ASN A 63 -6.19 12.20 14.16
CA ASN A 63 -7.03 13.28 14.72
C ASN A 63 -7.07 13.21 16.26
N LYS A 64 -7.19 12.01 16.84
CA LYS A 64 -7.13 11.81 18.30
C LYS A 64 -5.76 12.15 18.87
N ALA A 65 -4.67 11.88 18.15
CA ALA A 65 -3.31 12.21 18.57
C ALA A 65 -3.09 13.74 18.61
N VAL A 66 -3.51 14.45 17.55
CA VAL A 66 -3.38 15.92 17.47
C VAL A 66 -4.21 16.62 18.54
N ALA A 67 -5.38 16.09 18.89
CA ALA A 67 -6.21 16.63 19.98
C ALA A 67 -5.56 16.52 21.38
N LYS A 68 -4.52 15.70 21.54
CA LYS A 68 -3.82 15.47 22.82
C LYS A 68 -2.45 16.16 22.91
N LEU A 69 -1.95 16.75 21.83
CA LEU A 69 -0.67 17.47 21.82
C LEU A 69 -0.92 18.95 22.17
N PRO A 70 -0.13 19.57 23.08
CA PRO A 70 -0.25 20.99 23.36
C PRO A 70 0.05 21.82 22.10
N SER A 71 -0.76 22.85 21.90
CA SER A 71 -0.85 23.78 20.76
C SER A 71 0.39 23.91 19.88
N GLN A 72 0.15 23.61 18.60
CA GLN A 72 1.03 23.69 17.43
C GLN A 72 1.84 24.99 17.37
N LYS A 73 3.17 24.87 17.32
CA LYS A 73 3.97 25.82 16.53
C LYS A 73 3.64 25.57 15.05
N PRO A 74 3.51 26.62 14.22
CA PRO A 74 3.42 26.44 12.77
C PRO A 74 4.59 25.58 12.30
N LEU A 75 4.30 24.60 11.44
CA LEU A 75 5.28 23.68 10.87
C LEU A 75 6.53 24.46 10.45
N PRO A 76 7.75 24.07 10.86
CA PRO A 76 8.93 24.54 10.16
C PRO A 76 8.81 24.04 8.73
N ALA A 77 8.58 24.98 7.80
CA ALA A 77 8.82 24.73 6.39
C ALA A 77 10.27 24.26 6.31
N LEU A 78 10.47 23.02 5.86
CA LEU A 78 11.82 22.53 5.56
C LEU A 78 12.41 23.49 4.53
N GLU A 79 13.28 24.39 4.99
CA GLU A 79 13.97 25.39 4.17
C GLU A 79 14.93 24.67 3.22
N ASN A 80 14.42 24.29 2.06
CA ASN A 80 15.20 24.04 0.85
C ASN A 80 14.29 24.36 -0.35
N PRO A 81 14.65 25.30 -1.25
CA PRO A 81 13.77 25.74 -2.33
C PRO A 81 13.72 24.70 -3.48
N PRO A 82 12.54 24.35 -4.03
CA PRO A 82 12.44 23.57 -5.28
C PRO A 82 12.30 24.50 -6.51
N PRO A 83 12.94 24.16 -7.66
CA PRO A 83 12.20 23.51 -8.77
C PRO A 83 13.06 22.51 -9.60
N PRO A 84 12.49 21.71 -10.55
CA PRO A 84 11.11 21.71 -11.08
C PRO A 84 10.21 20.59 -10.53
N LYS A 85 8.94 20.96 -10.34
CA LYS A 85 7.84 20.32 -9.57
C LYS A 85 8.12 20.24 -8.07
N THR A 86 7.37 21.02 -7.28
CA THR A 86 7.31 20.86 -5.82
C THR A 86 6.97 19.40 -5.52
N ARG A 87 7.58 18.74 -4.51
CA ARG A 87 7.24 17.34 -4.15
C ARG A 87 5.73 17.11 -4.09
N LYS A 88 5.00 18.09 -3.57
CA LYS A 88 3.54 18.10 -3.53
C LYS A 88 2.91 18.00 -4.92
N GLU A 89 3.34 18.83 -5.86
CA GLU A 89 2.88 18.80 -7.26
C GLU A 89 3.21 17.47 -7.94
N MET A 90 4.39 16.90 -7.66
CA MET A 90 4.76 15.56 -8.15
C MET A 90 3.83 14.49 -7.58
N ILE A 91 3.54 14.52 -6.28
CA ILE A 91 2.62 13.58 -5.64
C ILE A 91 1.21 13.75 -6.20
N ASP A 92 0.72 14.98 -6.34
CA ASP A 92 -0.61 15.26 -6.89
C ASP A 92 -0.76 14.69 -8.31
N GLU A 93 0.23 14.90 -9.18
CA GLU A 93 0.25 14.30 -10.52
C GLU A 93 0.34 12.77 -10.48
N LEU A 94 1.16 12.20 -9.59
CA LEU A 94 1.26 10.75 -9.41
C LEU A 94 -0.05 10.15 -8.90
N THR A 95 -0.81 10.83 -8.05
CA THR A 95 -2.09 10.30 -7.54
C THR A 95 -3.11 10.13 -8.66
N GLU A 96 -3.04 10.95 -9.70
CA GLU A 96 -3.96 10.89 -10.84
C GLU A 96 -3.51 9.86 -11.89
N LEU A 97 -2.20 9.79 -12.16
CA LEU A 97 -1.65 8.90 -13.19
C LEU A 97 -1.35 7.49 -12.68
N MET A 98 -0.84 7.37 -11.46
CA MET A 98 -0.32 6.13 -10.87
C MET A 98 -0.55 6.10 -9.34
N PRO A 99 -1.80 5.93 -8.86
CA PRO A 99 -2.16 5.96 -7.44
C PRO A 99 -1.27 5.09 -6.53
N ASN A 100 -0.96 3.86 -6.95
CA ASN A 100 -0.10 2.96 -6.19
C ASN A 100 1.34 3.49 -6.07
N ALA A 101 1.85 4.16 -7.11
CA ALA A 101 3.18 4.77 -7.08
C ALA A 101 3.21 6.04 -6.22
N ALA A 102 2.13 6.83 -6.21
CA ALA A 102 1.98 7.94 -5.27
C ALA A 102 2.07 7.46 -3.82
N ILE A 103 1.38 6.36 -3.47
CA ILE A 103 1.47 5.75 -2.13
C ILE A 103 2.91 5.36 -1.78
N MET A 104 3.61 4.72 -2.72
CA MET A 104 5.00 4.31 -2.50
C MET A 104 5.93 5.52 -2.31
N GLU A 105 5.72 6.60 -3.07
CA GLU A 105 6.51 7.82 -2.93
C GLU A 105 6.18 8.60 -1.65
N SER A 106 4.90 8.68 -1.27
CA SER A 106 4.50 9.24 0.02
C SER A 106 5.08 8.45 1.20
N TRP A 107 5.09 7.12 1.12
CA TRP A 107 5.68 6.26 2.16
C TRP A 107 7.19 6.45 2.30
N ARG A 108 7.92 6.74 1.21
CA ARG A 108 9.35 7.08 1.31
C ARG A 108 9.60 8.29 2.20
N ASN A 109 8.65 9.21 2.32
CA ASN A 109 8.78 10.32 3.27
C ASN A 109 8.82 9.82 4.72
N ILE A 110 7.91 8.89 5.08
CA ILE A 110 7.90 8.22 6.38
C ILE A 110 9.19 7.43 6.61
N GLU A 111 9.71 6.72 5.60
CA GLU A 111 10.94 5.95 5.74
C GLU A 111 12.15 6.85 6.07
N ARG A 112 12.26 8.00 5.41
CA ARG A 112 13.30 9.01 5.69
C ARG A 112 13.15 9.63 7.07
N THR A 113 11.93 9.96 7.50
CA THR A 113 11.72 10.51 8.85
C THR A 113 11.89 9.47 9.95
N LEU A 114 11.63 8.19 9.68
CA LEU A 114 12.02 7.10 10.57
C LEU A 114 13.54 6.99 10.69
N ASP A 115 14.31 7.13 9.61
CA ASP A 115 15.78 7.14 9.68
C ASP A 115 16.25 8.25 10.63
N PHE A 116 15.72 9.46 10.46
CA PHE A 116 16.01 10.59 11.36
C PHE A 116 15.59 10.31 12.81
N TYR A 117 14.39 9.77 13.01
CA TYR A 117 13.87 9.43 14.33
C TYR A 117 14.75 8.42 15.09
N PHE A 118 15.18 7.35 14.43
CA PHE A 118 16.07 6.36 15.05
C PHE A 118 17.48 6.92 15.27
N GLN A 119 18.00 7.69 14.31
CA GLN A 119 19.30 8.35 14.43
C GLN A 119 19.35 9.31 15.64
N SER A 120 18.28 10.09 15.89
CA SER A 120 18.18 10.99 17.05
C SER A 120 18.25 10.28 18.41
N ARG A 121 17.99 8.96 18.44
CA ARG A 121 18.06 8.10 19.63
C ARG A 121 19.36 7.29 19.72
N GLY A 122 20.26 7.45 18.75
CA GLY A 122 21.49 6.65 18.67
C GLY A 122 21.25 5.16 18.40
N ILE A 123 20.09 4.80 17.84
CA ILE A 123 19.70 3.41 17.55
C ILE A 123 19.75 3.20 16.03
N GLU A 124 20.29 2.06 15.59
CA GLU A 124 20.20 1.67 14.18
C GLU A 124 18.74 1.33 13.81
N LYS A 125 18.22 1.90 12.72
CA LYS A 125 16.84 1.64 12.29
C LYS A 125 16.65 0.14 12.00
N PRO A 126 15.69 -0.54 12.67
CA PRO A 126 15.37 -1.91 12.35
C PRO A 126 14.84 -2.07 10.92
N ARG A 127 15.18 -3.16 10.25
CA ARG A 127 14.65 -3.47 8.90
C ARG A 127 13.20 -3.96 8.92
N SER A 128 12.79 -4.58 10.03
CA SER A 128 11.44 -5.13 10.19
C SER A 128 10.47 -4.04 10.64
N GLY A 129 9.40 -3.82 9.87
CA GLY A 129 8.33 -2.91 10.26
C GLY A 129 7.65 -3.29 11.58
N GLN A 130 7.68 -4.57 11.96
CA GLN A 130 7.16 -5.02 13.26
C GLN A 130 8.08 -4.60 14.42
N THR A 131 9.39 -4.65 14.20
CA THR A 131 10.36 -4.19 15.20
C THR A 131 10.30 -2.67 15.34
N ILE A 132 10.16 -1.93 14.22
CA ILE A 132 9.92 -0.48 14.24
C ILE A 132 8.68 -0.17 15.09
N LEU A 133 7.57 -0.89 14.87
CA LEU A 133 6.33 -0.70 15.64
C LEU A 133 6.58 -0.86 17.14
N GLY A 134 7.35 -1.87 17.55
CA GLY A 134 7.73 -2.07 18.95
C GLY A 134 8.47 -0.86 19.53
N HIS A 135 9.47 -0.32 18.83
CA HIS A 135 10.18 0.88 19.30
C HIS A 135 9.26 2.10 19.42
N LEU A 136 8.34 2.29 18.47
CA LEU A 136 7.37 3.38 18.50
C LEU A 136 6.40 3.23 19.68
N ASP A 137 5.98 2.01 20.01
CA ASP A 137 5.04 1.74 21.12
C ASP A 137 5.66 1.99 22.50
N TYR A 138 6.97 1.75 22.65
CA TYR A 138 7.70 2.01 23.89
C TYR A 138 8.12 3.48 24.06
N ASP A 139 7.94 4.33 23.05
CA ASP A 139 8.36 5.74 23.12
C ASP A 139 7.27 6.62 23.77
N PRO A 140 7.56 7.24 24.93
CA PRO A 140 6.59 8.13 25.59
C PRO A 140 6.21 9.36 24.74
N ASN A 141 7.07 9.77 23.80
CA ASN A 141 6.81 10.90 22.89
C ASN A 141 6.01 10.49 21.65
N PHE A 142 5.67 9.20 21.51
CA PHE A 142 4.92 8.68 20.38
C PHE A 142 3.65 7.96 20.86
N PRO A 143 2.55 8.69 21.10
CA PRO A 143 1.36 8.12 21.73
C PRO A 143 0.76 6.94 20.94
N PRO A 144 0.01 6.03 21.62
CA PRO A 144 -0.54 4.82 21.00
C PRO A 144 -1.42 5.06 19.77
N GLN A 145 -2.03 6.25 19.68
CA GLN A 145 -2.80 6.66 18.50
C GLN A 145 -1.89 6.82 17.26
N LEU A 146 -0.68 7.37 17.41
CA LEU A 146 0.28 7.48 16.32
C LEU A 146 0.87 6.11 15.95
N VAL A 147 1.07 5.23 16.93
CA VAL A 147 1.47 3.83 16.70
C VAL A 147 0.43 3.12 15.83
N SER A 148 -0.84 3.28 16.19
CA SER A 148 -1.97 2.71 15.44
C SER A 148 -2.03 3.29 14.02
N ALA A 149 -1.91 4.61 13.86
CA ALA A 149 -1.89 5.25 12.54
C ALA A 149 -0.71 4.77 11.66
N TYR A 150 0.49 4.63 12.24
CA TYR A 150 1.64 4.05 11.54
C TYR A 150 1.36 2.62 11.08
N GLN A 151 0.78 1.79 11.94
CA GLN A 151 0.42 0.42 11.58
C GLN A 151 -0.58 0.38 10.43
N GLU A 152 -1.61 1.22 10.46
CA GLU A 152 -2.63 1.27 9.40
C GLU A 152 -2.03 1.72 8.06
N LEU A 153 -1.22 2.78 8.05
CA LEU A 153 -0.54 3.24 6.82
C LEU A 153 0.46 2.20 6.30
N ARG A 154 1.14 1.46 7.18
CA ARG A 154 2.04 0.36 6.78
C ARG A 154 1.29 -0.75 6.07
N LEU A 155 0.12 -1.14 6.59
CA LEU A 155 -0.73 -2.16 5.97
C LEU A 155 -1.25 -1.69 4.60
N LEU A 156 -1.69 -0.44 4.50
CA LEU A 156 -2.13 0.17 3.24
C LEU A 156 -1.02 0.22 2.19
N ARG A 157 0.20 0.62 2.57
CA ARG A 157 1.36 0.62 1.67
C ARG A 157 1.69 -0.79 1.17
N ASN A 158 1.65 -1.78 2.05
CA ASN A 158 1.93 -3.16 1.65
C ASN A 158 0.90 -3.68 0.65
N ARG A 159 -0.38 -3.37 0.87
CA ARG A 159 -1.46 -3.66 -0.08
C ARG A 159 -1.24 -2.98 -1.43
N ALA A 160 -0.98 -1.67 -1.44
CA ALA A 160 -0.72 -0.92 -2.67
C ALA A 160 0.49 -1.42 -3.47
N ALA A 161 1.48 -2.04 -2.81
CA ALA A 161 2.61 -2.68 -3.47
C ALA A 161 2.22 -3.97 -4.23
N HIS A 162 1.11 -4.61 -3.87
CA HIS A 162 0.57 -5.75 -4.60
C HIS A 162 -0.25 -5.28 -5.80
N ALA A 163 0.37 -5.28 -6.99
CA ALA A 163 -0.16 -4.74 -8.26
C ALA A 163 -1.54 -5.26 -8.73
N SER A 164 -2.13 -6.25 -8.06
CA SER A 164 -3.49 -6.73 -8.35
C SER A 164 -4.61 -5.89 -7.73
N GLU A 165 -4.25 -4.94 -6.86
CA GLU A 165 -5.19 -4.14 -6.07
C GLU A 165 -5.26 -2.71 -6.64
N ASN A 166 -6.48 -2.26 -6.96
CA ASN A 166 -6.71 -0.93 -7.53
C ASN A 166 -6.99 0.05 -6.39
N VAL A 167 -6.08 0.99 -6.17
CA VAL A 167 -6.31 2.14 -5.30
C VAL A 167 -6.83 3.30 -6.15
N THR A 168 -7.83 4.04 -5.67
CA THR A 168 -8.35 5.21 -6.37
C THR A 168 -7.44 6.43 -6.19
N ALA A 169 -7.57 7.43 -7.06
CA ALA A 169 -6.80 8.68 -6.93
C ALA A 169 -7.10 9.40 -5.60
N GLU A 170 -8.37 9.42 -5.18
CA GLU A 170 -8.82 10.01 -3.91
C GLU A 170 -8.20 9.29 -2.71
N GLN A 171 -8.14 7.96 -2.76
CA GLN A 171 -7.51 7.15 -1.71
C GLN A 171 -6.01 7.40 -1.63
N ALA A 172 -5.34 7.55 -2.78
CA ALA A 172 -3.92 7.89 -2.82
C ALA A 172 -3.66 9.32 -2.30
N LYS A 173 -4.50 10.30 -2.65
CA LYS A 173 -4.44 11.67 -2.11
C LYS A 173 -4.61 11.69 -0.58
N SER A 174 -5.61 10.96 -0.07
CA SER A 174 -5.84 10.81 1.38
C SER A 174 -4.63 10.16 2.06
N PHE A 175 -4.13 9.05 1.51
CA PHE A 175 -2.93 8.40 2.03
C PHE A 175 -1.74 9.36 2.10
N ALA A 176 -1.48 10.12 1.03
CA ALA A 176 -0.39 11.08 0.98
C ALA A 176 -0.49 12.14 2.09
N ALA A 177 -1.68 12.70 2.30
CA ALA A 177 -1.92 13.68 3.35
C ALA A 177 -1.71 13.09 4.76
N LEU A 178 -2.20 11.87 5.01
CA LEU A 178 -1.99 11.19 6.29
C LEU A 178 -0.51 10.82 6.51
N ALA A 179 0.20 10.44 5.45
CA ALA A 179 1.62 10.14 5.50
C ALA A 179 2.46 11.37 5.89
N ASP A 180 2.14 12.54 5.32
CA ASP A 180 2.80 13.80 5.69
C ASP A 180 2.54 14.18 7.16
N ARG A 181 1.30 14.00 7.63
CA ARG A 181 0.95 14.23 9.06
C ARG A 181 1.73 13.31 10.00
N LEU A 182 1.85 12.02 9.66
CA LEU A 182 2.61 11.06 10.46
C LEU A 182 4.12 11.36 10.41
N ALA A 183 4.65 11.75 9.26
CA ALA A 183 6.05 12.14 9.10
C ALA A 183 6.41 13.33 9.99
N LEU A 184 5.52 14.33 10.08
CA LEU A 184 5.69 15.46 11.01
C LEU A 184 5.69 15.03 12.48
N ALA A 185 4.79 14.11 12.86
CA ALA A 185 4.74 13.62 14.23
C ALA A 185 6.01 12.83 14.61
N LEU A 186 6.60 12.07 13.67
CA LEU A 186 7.89 11.41 13.87
C LEU A 186 9.04 12.42 14.08
N ILE A 187 9.06 13.52 13.31
CA ILE A 187 10.04 14.60 13.49
C ILE A 187 9.89 15.23 14.88
N GLN A 188 8.67 15.57 15.28
CA GLN A 188 8.40 16.16 16.60
C GLN A 188 8.86 15.23 17.74
N ALA A 189 8.56 13.94 17.65
CA ALA A 189 9.02 12.95 18.64
C ALA A 189 10.56 12.82 18.66
N ALA A 190 11.23 13.00 17.51
CA ALA A 190 12.70 13.00 17.40
C ALA A 190 13.35 14.24 18.03
N GLU A 191 12.74 15.40 17.87
CA GLU A 191 13.22 16.65 18.47
C GLU A 191 13.08 16.64 19.99
N MET A 192 11.97 16.10 20.53
CA MET A 192 11.76 16.01 21.98
C MET A 192 12.79 15.13 22.69
N SER A 193 13.28 14.07 22.04
CA SER A 193 14.33 13.21 22.61
C SER A 193 15.73 13.83 22.53
N SER A 194 15.95 14.79 21.63
CA SER A 194 17.26 15.44 21.42
C SER A 194 17.51 16.62 22.35
N GLY A 195 16.45 17.16 22.97
CA GLY A 195 16.50 18.30 23.88
C GLY A 195 16.50 17.96 25.38
N SER A 196 16.58 16.67 25.74
CA SER A 196 16.67 16.16 27.12
C SER A 196 18.06 15.60 27.40
#